data_AF-A0A4Q3FL99-F1
#
_entry.id   AF-A0A4Q3FL99-F1
#
_cell.length_a   1.000
_cell.length_b   1.000
_cell.length_c   1.000
_cell.angle_alpha   90.00
_cell.angle_beta   90.00
_cell.angle_gamma   90.00
#
_symmetry.space_group_name_H-M   'P 1'
#
loop_
_entity.id
_entity.type
_entity.pdbx_description
1 polymer ?
#
loop_
_entity_poly.entity_id
_entity_poly.type
_entity_poly.pdbx_seq_one_letter_code
_entity_poly.pdbx_strand_id
1 'polypeptide(L)' 'MNWTERDQKVIWHPYTQMLTAAPPIPIVRGEGALLFDDEGKAYLDAVSSWWVNIHGHAHPFI' A
#
# COMPACT_ATOMS: atom_id res chain seq x y z
N MET A 1 17.14 4.65 -8.14
CA MET A 1 16.46 3.43 -7.71
C MET A 1 15.06 3.83 -7.28
N ASN A 2 14.02 3.32 -7.93
CA ASN A 2 12.65 3.58 -7.52
C ASN A 2 12.25 2.68 -6.33
N TRP A 3 11.06 2.91 -5.74
CA TRP A 3 10.62 2.17 -4.56
C TRP A 3 10.53 0.66 -4.80
N THR A 4 9.97 0.26 -5.95
CA THR A 4 9.80 -1.14 -6.34
C THR A 4 11.13 -1.88 -6.49
N GLU A 5 12.13 -1.26 -7.12
CA GLU A 5 13.47 -1.84 -7.27
C GLU A 5 14.16 -2.06 -5.92
N ARG A 6 13.97 -1.14 -4.96
CA ARG A 6 14.52 -1.28 -3.61
C ARG A 6 13.84 -2.42 -2.87
N ASP A 7 12.51 -2.44 -2.90
CA ASP A 7 11.66 -3.44 -2.26
C ASP A 7 12.07 -4.86 -2.63
N GLN A 8 12.17 -5.16 -3.94
CA GLN A 8 12.53 -6.49 -4.45
C GLN A 8 13.91 -7.00 -3.97
N LYS A 9 14.83 -6.11 -3.57
CA LYS A 9 16.16 -6.51 -3.11
C LYS A 9 16.22 -6.88 -1.64
N VAL A 10 15.26 -6.42 -0.84
CA VAL A 10 15.39 -6.45 0.63
C VAL A 10 14.14 -6.92 1.37
N ILE A 11 12.99 -7.09 0.69
CA ILE A 11 11.73 -7.48 1.32
C ILE A 11 11.25 -8.83 0.79
N TRP A 12 10.85 -9.69 1.74
CA TRP A 12 10.09 -10.90 1.47
C TRP A 12 8.62 -10.65 1.82
N HIS A 13 7.73 -10.71 0.82
CA HIS A 13 6.34 -10.30 0.98
C HIS A 13 5.45 -11.43 1.51
N PRO A 14 4.75 -11.23 2.64
CA PRO A 14 3.78 -12.21 3.11
C PRO A 14 2.58 -12.29 2.16
N TYR A 15 1.96 -13.46 2.09
CA TYR A 15 0.75 -13.71 1.29
C TYR A 15 0.84 -13.31 -0.20
N THR A 16 2.05 -13.24 -0.74
CA THR A 16 2.33 -12.85 -2.14
C THR A 16 3.04 -14.00 -2.88
N GLN A 17 2.58 -14.33 -4.08
CA GLN A 17 3.17 -15.41 -4.87
C GLN A 17 4.53 -14.94 -5.45
N MET A 18 5.64 -15.61 -5.09
CA MET A 18 7.00 -15.11 -5.35
C MET A 18 7.50 -15.24 -6.79
N LEU A 19 6.86 -16.04 -7.64
CA LEU A 19 7.26 -16.30 -9.03
C LEU A 19 6.52 -15.41 -10.04
N THR A 20 5.24 -15.12 -9.80
CA THR A 20 4.31 -14.58 -10.80
C THR A 20 3.56 -13.34 -10.33
N ALA A 21 3.65 -12.95 -9.05
CA ALA A 21 3.02 -11.72 -8.61
C ALA A 21 3.63 -10.52 -9.34
N ALA A 22 2.77 -9.57 -9.72
CA ALA A 22 3.24 -8.28 -10.19
C ALA A 22 4.02 -7.57 -9.07
N PRO A 23 4.94 -6.66 -9.42
CA PRO A 23 5.61 -5.85 -8.42
C PRO A 23 4.60 -5.06 -7.57
N PRO A 24 4.85 -4.87 -6.27
CA PRO A 24 3.94 -4.14 -5.41
C PRO A 24 3.86 -2.68 -5.81
N ILE A 25 2.69 -2.09 -5.61
CA ILE A 25 2.45 -0.65 -5.79
C ILE A 25 2.96 0.07 -4.53
N PRO A 26 3.90 1.02 -4.66
CA PRO A 26 4.42 1.76 -3.51
C PRO A 26 3.38 2.78 -3.02
N ILE A 27 2.71 2.49 -1.92
CA ILE A 27 1.77 3.41 -1.27
C ILE A 27 2.54 4.34 -0.33
N VAL A 28 2.45 5.66 -0.57
CA VAL A 28 3.21 6.68 0.18
C VAL A 28 2.35 7.54 1.11
N ARG A 29 1.03 7.53 0.92
CA ARG A 29 0.08 8.31 1.74
C ARG A 29 -1.29 7.63 1.77
N GLY A 30 -2.04 7.84 2.84
CA GLY A 30 -3.47 7.55 2.89
C GLY A 30 -4.25 8.72 3.49
N GLU A 31 -5.55 8.80 3.17
CA GLU A 31 -6.48 9.80 3.69
C GLU A 31 -7.91 9.24 3.62
N GLY A 32 -8.57 9.10 4.77
CA GLY A 32 -9.89 8.50 4.86
C GLY A 32 -9.88 7.07 4.27
N ALA A 33 -10.71 6.81 3.26
CA ALA A 33 -10.76 5.51 2.60
C ALA A 33 -9.78 5.36 1.41
N LEU A 34 -8.91 6.35 1.15
CA LEU A 34 -8.03 6.37 -0.01
C LEU A 34 -6.57 6.11 0.36
N LEU A 35 -5.88 5.40 -0.54
CA LEU A 35 -4.43 5.24 -0.58
C LEU A 35 -3.88 5.91 -1.84
N PHE A 36 -2.68 6.46 -1.75
CA PHE A 36 -2.02 7.18 -2.84
C PHE A 36 -0.64 6.58 -3.11
N ASP A 37 -0.35 6.30 -4.37
CA ASP A 37 0.99 5.88 -4.79
C ASP A 37 1.97 7.08 -4.92
N ASP A 38 3.23 6.78 -5.20
CA ASP A 38 4.30 7.77 -5.37
C ASP A 38 4.15 8.68 -6.59
N GLU A 39 3.25 8.34 -7.51
CA GLU A 39 2.83 9.17 -8.65
C GLU A 39 1.57 10.01 -8.35
N GLY A 40 0.97 9.83 -7.17
CA GLY A 40 -0.21 10.57 -6.70
C GLY A 40 -1.55 10.00 -7.17
N LYS A 41 -1.57 8.82 -7.81
CA LYS A 41 -2.81 8.14 -8.17
C LYS A 41 -3.47 7.55 -6.91
N ALA A 42 -4.78 7.74 -6.83
CA ALA A 42 -5.60 7.30 -5.71
C ALA A 42 -6.21 5.90 -5.94
N TYR A 43 -6.29 5.12 -4.88
CA TYR A 43 -6.91 3.79 -4.82
C TYR A 43 -7.89 3.76 -3.65
N LEU A 44 -9.10 3.23 -3.87
CA LEU A 44 -10.07 3.01 -2.80
C LEU A 44 -9.69 1.75 -2.00
N ASP A 45 -9.47 1.90 -0.70
CA ASP A 45 -9.35 0.79 0.22
C ASP A 45 -10.74 0.28 0.62
N ALA A 46 -11.27 -0.63 -0.19
CA ALA A 46 -12.61 -1.19 -0.01
C ALA A 46 -12.69 -2.29 1.06
N VAL A 47 -11.58 -2.60 1.75
CA VAL A 47 -11.50 -3.71 2.72
C VAL A 47 -11.00 -3.26 4.09
N SER A 48 -10.84 -1.95 4.32
CA SER A 48 -10.24 -1.40 5.54
C SER A 48 -8.84 -1.99 5.80
N SER A 49 -8.05 -2.09 4.73
CA SER A 49 -6.75 -2.74 4.67
C SER A 49 -6.88 -4.22 5.04
N TRP A 50 -6.16 -4.69 6.05
CA TRP A 50 -6.39 -6.02 6.62
C TRP A 50 -7.53 -6.01 7.64
N TRP A 51 -8.67 -5.41 7.29
CA TRP A 51 -9.88 -5.33 8.13
C TRP A 51 -9.71 -4.57 9.44
N VAL A 52 -8.58 -3.86 9.61
CA VAL A 52 -8.19 -3.21 10.88
C VAL A 52 -8.38 -1.69 10.86
N ASN A 53 -8.52 -1.07 9.69
CA ASN A 53 -8.50 0.38 9.58
C ASN A 53 -9.90 1.03 9.54
N ILE A 54 -10.65 0.90 10.63
CA ILE A 54 -12.07 1.31 10.69
C ILE A 54 -12.24 2.83 10.66
N HIS A 55 -11.28 3.60 11.20
CA HIS A 55 -11.36 5.06 11.25
C HIS A 55 -10.82 5.74 9.99
N GLY A 56 -10.34 4.97 9.02
CA GLY A 56 -9.69 5.49 7.82
C GLY A 56 -8.23 5.88 8.04
N HIS A 57 -7.49 5.94 6.94
CA HIS A 57 -6.07 6.29 6.90
C HIS A 57 -5.85 7.74 7.31
N ALA A 58 -4.83 7.98 8.14
CA ALA A 58 -4.42 9.31 8.63
C ALA A 58 -5.57 10.14 9.21
N HIS A 59 -6.43 9.52 10.01
CA HIS A 59 -7.54 10.21 10.66
C HIS A 59 -7.00 11.36 11.54
N PRO A 60 -7.49 12.62 11.39
CA PRO A 60 -6.83 13.81 11.95
C PRO A 60 -6.79 13.87 13.49
N PHE A 61 -7.60 13.05 14.16
CA PHE A 61 -7.69 13.00 15.62
C PHE A 61 -6.94 11.82 16.26
N ILE A 62 -6.66 10.75 15.49
CA ILE A 62 -6.10 9.49 16.01
C ILE A 62 -4.61 9.44 15.68
#